data_AF-A0A434VWK1-F1
#
_entry.id   AF-A0A434VWK1-F1
#
_cell.length_a   1.000
_cell.length_b   1.000
_cell.length_c   1.000
_cell.angle_alpha   90.00
_cell.angle_beta   90.00
_cell.angle_gamma   90.00
#
_symmetry.space_group_name_H-M   'P 1'
#
loop_
_entity.id
_entity.type
_entity.pdbx_description
1 polymer ?
#
loop_
_entity_poly.entity_id
_entity_poly.type
_entity_poly.pdbx_seq_one_letter_code
_entity_poly.pdbx_strand_id
1 'polypeptide(L)' 'MDRSVAGIILAGGRSRRMGGGDKPLLSLGKARLIDHVAARLKPQVGTLALNANGDPA' A
#
# COMPACT_ATOMS: atom_id res chain seq x y z
N MET A 1 -9.76 -21.24 -5.19
CA MET A 1 -10.49 -19.95 -5.18
C MET A 1 -10.10 -19.23 -6.45
N ASP A 2 -11.08 -18.90 -7.29
CA ASP A 2 -10.84 -18.05 -8.45
C ASP A 2 -10.28 -16.70 -7.96
N ARG A 3 -9.12 -16.31 -8.48
CA ARG A 3 -8.43 -15.05 -8.14
C ARG A 3 -8.68 -13.99 -9.21
N SER A 4 -9.84 -14.02 -9.87
CA SER A 4 -10.23 -13.05 -10.90
C SER A 4 -10.36 -11.61 -10.40
N VAL A 5 -10.42 -11.39 -9.08
CA VAL A 5 -10.49 -10.05 -8.48
C VAL A 5 -9.10 -9.40 -8.43
N ALA A 6 -8.98 -8.20 -9.00
CA ALA A 6 -7.82 -7.34 -8.84
C ALA A 6 -7.88 -6.55 -7.52
N GLY A 7 -6.74 -6.40 -6.85
CA GLY A 7 -6.58 -5.57 -5.66
C GLY A 7 -5.86 -4.27 -5.96
N ILE A 8 -6.22 -3.20 -5.24
CA ILE A 8 -5.52 -1.91 -5.28
C ILE A 8 -5.25 -1.39 -3.87
N ILE A 9 -4.03 -0.94 -3.62
CA ILE A 9 -3.67 -0.21 -2.40
C ILE A 9 -3.72 1.29 -2.69
N LEU A 10 -4.57 2.02 -1.96
CA LEU A 10 -4.71 3.47 -2.07
C LEU A 10 -3.78 4.17 -1.07
N ALA A 11 -2.67 4.66 -1.60
CA ALA A 11 -1.55 5.25 -0.88
C ALA A 11 -1.29 6.74 -1.25
N GLY A 12 -2.12 7.36 -2.09
CA GLY A 12 -1.99 8.75 -2.56
C GLY A 12 -2.50 9.84 -1.60
N GLY A 13 -2.48 9.62 -0.29
CA GLY A 13 -2.89 10.64 0.69
C GLY A 13 -1.76 11.59 1.06
N ARG A 14 -2.03 12.90 1.24
CA ARG A 14 -1.03 13.91 1.66
C ARG A 14 -0.48 13.77 3.10
N SER A 15 -0.96 12.79 3.87
CA SER A 15 -0.49 12.53 5.24
C SER A 15 -0.52 13.75 6.21
N ARG A 16 -1.36 14.77 5.96
CA ARG A 16 -1.35 16.05 6.71
C ARG A 16 -1.54 15.91 8.23
N ARG A 17 -2.31 14.90 8.65
CA ARG A 17 -2.55 14.60 10.08
C ARG A 17 -1.38 13.85 10.75
N MET A 18 -0.42 13.38 9.96
CA MET A 18 0.78 12.67 10.43
C MET A 18 2.06 13.46 10.11
N GLY A 19 1.96 14.80 10.00
CA GLY A 19 3.11 15.67 9.73
C GLY A 19 3.51 15.80 8.26
N GLY A 20 2.76 15.19 7.33
CA GLY A 20 3.09 15.18 5.90
C GLY A 20 3.88 13.93 5.47
N GLY A 21 4.44 13.98 4.25
CA GLY A 21 5.27 12.92 3.67
C GLY A 21 4.52 11.64 3.27
N ASP A 22 5.30 10.60 2.94
CA ASP A 22 4.80 9.33 2.45
C ASP A 22 4.46 8.37 3.58
N LYS A 23 3.23 8.50 4.12
CA LYS A 23 2.68 7.56 5.12
C LYS A 23 2.94 6.08 4.80
N PRO A 24 2.72 5.59 3.56
CA PRO A 24 2.90 4.16 3.25
C PRO A 24 4.33 3.65 3.56
N LEU A 25 5.33 4.54 3.51
CA LEU A 25 6.74 4.21 3.75
C LEU A 25 7.14 4.30 5.23
N LEU A 26 6.29 4.83 6.10
CA LEU A 26 6.58 4.88 7.53
C LEU A 26 6.66 3.48 8.13
N SER A 27 7.62 3.29 9.04
CA SER A 27 7.82 2.03 9.75
C SER A 27 6.72 1.77 10.77
N LEU A 28 6.24 0.53 10.80
CA LEU A 28 5.42 -0.04 11.86
C LEU A 28 6.10 -1.33 12.34
N GLY A 29 6.85 -1.24 13.43
CA GLY A 29 7.72 -2.32 13.89
C GLY A 29 8.87 -2.54 12.91
N LYS A 30 9.03 -3.79 12.42
CA LYS A 30 10.14 -4.20 11.54
C LYS A 30 9.87 -4.00 10.04
N ALA A 31 8.69 -3.53 9.65
CA ALA A 31 8.29 -3.38 8.25
C ALA A 31 7.54 -2.06 8.04
N ARG A 32 7.44 -1.59 6.80
CA ARG A 32 6.71 -0.36 6.47
C ARG A 32 5.21 -0.62 6.47
N LEU A 33 4.40 0.42 6.66
CA LEU A 33 2.94 0.33 6.61
C LEU A 33 2.44 -0.34 5.32
N ILE A 34 3.05 -0.03 4.17
CA ILE A 34 2.68 -0.64 2.88
C ILE A 34 2.97 -2.14 2.83
N ASP A 35 4.05 -2.60 3.47
CA ASP A 35 4.45 -4.01 3.47
C ASP A 35 3.42 -4.85 4.23
N HIS A 36 2.93 -4.35 5.37
CA HIS A 36 1.87 -4.98 6.15
C HIS A 36 0.58 -5.15 5.32
N VAL A 37 0.17 -4.11 4.59
CA VAL A 37 -1.03 -4.15 3.75
C VAL A 37 -0.85 -5.12 2.59
N ALA A 38 0.28 -5.04 1.88
CA ALA A 38 0.58 -5.91 0.75
C ALA A 38 0.64 -7.38 1.17
N ALA A 39 1.29 -7.70 2.28
CA ALA A 39 1.37 -9.07 2.80
C ALA A 39 -0.01 -9.67 3.11
N ARG A 40 -0.95 -8.85 3.60
CA ARG A 40 -2.32 -9.29 3.88
C ARG A 40 -3.17 -9.40 2.62
N LEU A 41 -3.04 -8.47 1.67
CA LEU A 41 -3.89 -8.38 0.49
C LEU A 41 -3.47 -9.31 -0.64
N LYS A 42 -2.16 -9.47 -0.90
CA LYS A 42 -1.60 -10.28 -1.99
C LYS A 42 -2.11 -11.73 -2.05
N PRO A 43 -2.30 -12.48 -0.94
CA PRO A 43 -2.84 -13.84 -1.03
C PRO A 43 -4.35 -13.89 -1.37
N GLN A 44 -5.05 -12.77 -1.43
CA GLN A 44 -6.51 -12.73 -1.66
C GLN A 44 -6.91 -12.32 -3.09
N VAL A 45 -5.97 -11.77 -3.87
CA VAL A 45 -6.23 -11.20 -5.20
C VAL A 45 -5.36 -11.85 -6.28
N GLY A 46 -5.76 -11.73 -7.54
CA GLY A 46 -4.97 -12.21 -8.69
C GLY A 46 -3.85 -11.25 -9.06
N THR A 47 -4.20 -9.98 -9.24
CA THR A 47 -3.26 -8.89 -9.53
C THR A 47 -3.34 -7.84 -8.44
N LEU A 48 -2.23 -7.18 -8.14
CA LEU A 48 -2.15 -6.13 -7.13
C LEU A 48 -1.53 -4.87 -7.73
N ALA A 49 -2.24 -3.75 -7.64
CA ALA A 49 -1.77 -2.42 -8.04
C ALA A 49 -1.56 -1.50 -6.83
N LEU A 50 -0.72 -0.49 -7.00
CA LEU A 50 -0.47 0.57 -6.04
C LEU A 50 -0.81 1.92 -6.67
N ASN A 51 -1.69 2.68 -6.02
CA ASN A 51 -1.92 4.09 -6.35
C ASN A 51 -1.25 4.96 -5.30
N ALA A 52 -0.17 5.65 -5.65
CA ALA A 52 0.60 6.51 -4.76
C ALA A 52 0.94 7.84 -5.45
N ASN A 53 1.24 8.87 -4.65
CA ASN A 53 1.65 10.18 -5.16
C ASN A 53 3.17 10.31 -5.33
N GLY A 54 3.94 9.25 -5.02
CA GLY A 54 5.39 9.25 -5.08
C GLY A 54 5.90 9.14 -6.52
N ASP A 55 7.22 9.27 -6.67
CA ASP A 55 7.90 9.05 -7.95
C ASP A 55 7.75 7.58 -8.39
N PRO A 56 7.25 7.30 -9.61
CA PRO A 56 7.19 5.94 -10.15
C PRO A 56 8.55 5.37 -10.61
N ALA A 57 9.61 6.20 -10.64
CA ALA A 57 10.94 5.85 -11.17
C ALA A 57 11.82 5.03 -10.22
#